data_AF-A0A820REB0-F1
#
_entry.id   AF-A0A820REB0-F1
#
_cell.length_a   1.000
_cell.length_b   1.000
_cell.length_c   1.000
_cell.angle_alpha   90.00
_cell.angle_beta   90.00
_cell.angle_gamma   90.00
#
_symmetry.space_group_name_H-M   'P 1'
#
loop_
_entity.id
_entity.type
_entity.pdbx_description
1 polymer ?
#
loop_
_entity_poly.entity_id
_entity_poly.type
_entity_poly.pdbx_seq_one_letter_code
_entity_poly.pdbx_strand_id
1 'polypeptide(L)'
;TGEMLTNKNIVSLAQSAREHFEPVFGGLETLISYLPLAHSYEQAIELLFLCNGFKIGYYLGDVRQLADDLTHLKPTVMPCVPRLLNRMYDNIQATIRQLSPFKRYL
;
A
#
# COMPACT_ATOMS: atom_id res chain seq x y z
N THR A 1 10.29 -22.17 5.26
CA THR A 1 10.55 -22.78 3.94
C THR A 1 10.80 -21.68 2.94
N GLY A 2 11.84 -21.79 2.12
CA GLY A 2 12.05 -20.89 0.99
C GLY A 2 11.30 -21.43 -0.21
N GLU A 3 10.54 -20.58 -0.90
CA GLU A 3 9.88 -20.92 -2.16
C GLU A 3 10.82 -20.55 -3.31
N MET A 4 10.93 -21.41 -4.32
CA MET A 4 11.73 -21.10 -5.51
C MET A 4 10.90 -20.24 -6.46
N LEU A 5 11.21 -18.95 -6.50
CA LEU A 5 10.59 -18.01 -7.44
C LEU A 5 11.48 -17.82 -8.67
N THR A 6 10.99 -18.25 -9.84
CA THR A 6 11.66 -17.97 -11.11
C THR A 6 11.21 -16.63 -11.69
N ASN A 7 12.01 -16.04 -12.58
CA ASN A 7 11.61 -14.83 -13.32
C ASN A 7 10.27 -15.00 -14.04
N LYS A 8 9.98 -16.21 -14.56
CA LYS A 8 8.69 -16.52 -15.20
C LYS A 8 7.52 -16.37 -14.22
N ASN A 9 7.68 -16.81 -12.97
CA ASN A 9 6.64 -16.66 -11.96
C ASN A 9 6.37 -15.19 -11.65
N ILE A 10 7.44 -14.41 -11.47
CA ILE A 10 7.36 -12.97 -11.17
C ILE A 10 6.68 -12.21 -12.32
N VAL A 11 7.07 -12.48 -13.57
CA VAL A 11 6.46 -11.85 -14.76
C VAL A 11 4.99 -12.25 -14.89
N SER A 12 4.65 -13.53 -14.68
CA SER A 12 3.24 -13.97 -14.72
C SER A 12 2.39 -13.30 -13.64
N LEU A 13 2.96 -13.04 -12.46
CA LEU A 13 2.28 -12.35 -11.36
C LEU A 13 2.03 -10.88 -11.72
N ALA A 14 3.04 -10.19 -12.27
CA ALA A 14 2.90 -8.81 -12.73
C ALA A 14 1.88 -8.67 -13.87
N GLN A 15 1.85 -9.62 -14.80
CA GLN A 15 0.86 -9.63 -15.88
C GLN A 15 -0.57 -9.82 -15.35
N SER A 16 -0.76 -10.78 -14.44
CA SER A 16 -2.06 -11.00 -13.79
C SER A 16 -2.52 -9.76 -13.01
N ALA A 17 -1.61 -9.11 -12.26
CA ALA A 17 -1.90 -7.86 -11.56
C ALA A 17 -2.29 -6.75 -12.54
N ARG A 18 -1.61 -6.65 -13.69
CA ARG A 18 -1.97 -5.67 -14.73
C ARG A 18 -3.40 -5.88 -15.23
N GLU A 19 -3.75 -7.10 -15.64
CA GLU A 19 -5.09 -7.39 -16.17
C GLU A 19 -6.19 -7.05 -15.15
N HIS A 20 -5.90 -7.19 -13.85
CA HIS A 20 -6.87 -6.91 -12.78
C HIS A 20 -6.97 -5.42 -12.41
N PHE A 21 -5.84 -4.70 -12.39
CA PHE A 21 -5.78 -3.33 -11.89
C PHE A 21 -5.78 -2.25 -12.98
N GLU A 22 -5.40 -2.57 -14.22
CA GLU A 22 -5.40 -1.63 -15.35
C GLU A 22 -6.76 -0.94 -15.57
N PRO A 23 -7.93 -1.60 -15.43
CA PRO A 23 -9.23 -0.92 -15.55
C PRO A 23 -9.53 0.08 -14.44
N VAL A 24 -8.81 0.00 -13.32
CA VAL A 24 -9.03 0.84 -12.12
C VAL A 24 -8.17 2.09 -12.16
N PHE A 25 -7.06 2.07 -12.89
CA PHE A 25 -6.14 3.20 -12.97
C PHE A 25 -6.70 4.32 -13.85
N GLY A 26 -6.67 5.54 -13.33
CA GLY A 26 -7.26 6.73 -13.95
C GLY A 26 -6.25 7.69 -14.55
N GLY A 27 -4.95 7.35 -14.53
CA GLY A 27 -3.89 8.21 -15.05
C GLY A 27 -2.53 7.89 -14.42
N LEU A 28 -1.77 8.93 -14.07
CA LEU A 28 -0.46 8.77 -13.44
C LEU A 28 -0.61 8.43 -11.95
N GLU A 29 -0.62 7.14 -11.66
CA GLU A 29 -0.76 6.62 -10.30
C GLU A 29 0.50 6.84 -9.45
N THR A 30 0.32 6.86 -8.13
CA THR A 30 1.39 6.96 -7.13
C THR A 30 1.21 5.88 -6.07
N LEU A 31 2.17 4.97 -5.98
CA LEU A 31 2.23 3.91 -4.98
C LEU A 31 3.04 4.37 -3.76
N ILE A 32 2.60 3.98 -2.56
CA ILE A 32 3.48 3.94 -1.38
C ILE A 32 4.01 2.51 -1.18
N SER A 33 5.32 2.33 -1.34
CA SER A 33 6.02 1.07 -1.05
C SER A 33 6.48 1.07 0.40
N TYR A 34 5.81 0.28 1.24
CA TYR A 34 6.17 0.11 2.65
C TYR A 34 6.25 -1.36 3.07
N LEU A 35 5.77 -2.29 2.26
CA LEU A 35 5.95 -3.71 2.52
C LEU A 35 7.38 -4.10 2.09
N PRO A 36 8.02 -5.05 2.78
CA PRO A 36 9.30 -5.56 2.31
C PRO A 36 9.15 -6.18 0.92
N LEU A 37 10.11 -5.93 0.03
CA LEU A 37 10.16 -6.54 -1.31
C LEU A 37 10.22 -8.08 -1.26
N ALA A 38 10.60 -8.68 -0.12
CA ALA A 38 10.50 -10.12 0.09
C ALA A 38 9.06 -10.65 0.02
N HIS A 39 8.05 -9.77 0.12
CA HIS A 39 6.65 -10.13 -0.03
C HIS A 39 6.27 -10.14 -1.51
N SER A 40 5.83 -11.29 -2.03
CA SER A 40 5.45 -11.44 -3.45
C SER A 40 4.34 -10.48 -3.88
N TYR A 41 3.46 -10.06 -2.96
CA TYR A 41 2.46 -9.04 -3.21
C TYR A 41 3.08 -7.67 -3.53
N GLU A 42 4.12 -7.25 -2.80
CA GLU A 42 4.81 -5.98 -3.07
C GLU A 42 5.55 -6.04 -4.42
N GLN A 43 6.22 -7.18 -4.71
CA GLN A 43 6.88 -7.38 -6.00
C GLN A 43 5.91 -7.24 -7.17
N ALA A 44 4.70 -7.79 -7.05
CA ALA A 44 3.67 -7.70 -8.09
C ALA A 44 3.28 -6.26 -8.38
N ILE A 45 3.02 -5.48 -7.33
CA ILE A 45 2.54 -4.10 -7.45
C ILE A 45 3.67 -3.17 -7.90
N GLU A 46 4.88 -3.30 -7.36
CA GLU A 46 6.01 -2.51 -7.83
C GLU A 46 6.30 -2.76 -9.32
N LEU A 47 6.33 -4.02 -9.75
CA LEU A 47 6.55 -4.36 -11.16
C LEU A 47 5.44 -3.81 -12.06
N LEU A 48 4.18 -3.88 -11.61
CA LEU A 48 3.07 -3.26 -12.30
C LEU A 48 3.28 -1.74 -12.48
N PHE A 49 3.69 -1.04 -11.42
CA PHE A 49 3.94 0.39 -11.45
C PHE A 49 5.14 0.74 -12.35
N LEU A 50 6.22 -0.03 -12.26
CA LEU A 50 7.41 0.14 -13.11
C LEU A 50 7.07 -0.09 -14.59
N CYS A 51 6.30 -1.13 -14.92
CA CYS A 51 5.89 -1.43 -16.29
C CYS A 51 4.95 -0.38 -16.90
N ASN A 52 4.21 0.37 -16.09
CA ASN A 52 3.32 1.45 -16.55
C ASN A 52 3.96 2.85 -16.48
N GLY A 53 5.19 2.98 -15.95
CA GLY A 53 5.85 4.28 -15.77
C GLY A 53 5.20 5.14 -14.68
N PHE A 54 4.54 4.52 -13.71
CA PHE A 54 3.93 5.19 -12.58
C PHE A 54 4.95 5.55 -11.50
N LYS A 55 4.54 6.34 -10.51
CA LYS A 55 5.41 6.80 -9.42
C LYS A 55 5.38 5.83 -8.24
N ILE A 56 6.55 5.57 -7.66
CA ILE A 56 6.69 4.79 -6.42
C ILE A 56 7.37 5.69 -5.39
N GLY A 57 6.73 5.86 -4.23
CA GLY A 57 7.31 6.52 -3.07
C GLY A 57 7.62 5.49 -1.98
N TYR A 58 8.85 5.51 -1.48
CA TYR A 58 9.28 4.61 -0.41
C TYR A 58 9.05 5.24 0.95
N TYR A 59 8.46 4.47 1.88
CA TYR A 59 8.33 4.90 3.27
C TYR A 59 9.70 5.08 3.95
N LEU A 60 9.74 5.84 5.04
CA LEU A 60 10.98 6.19 5.74
C LEU A 60 11.59 5.06 6.59
N GLY A 61 11.02 3.85 6.55
CA GLY A 61 11.55 2.67 7.27
C GLY A 61 10.86 2.37 8.59
N ASP A 62 10.09 3.30 9.17
CA ASP A 62 9.26 3.06 10.35
C ASP A 62 7.77 3.09 10.01
N VAL A 63 7.13 1.92 10.07
CA VAL A 63 5.68 1.76 9.84
C VAL A 63 4.84 2.61 10.83
N ARG A 64 5.39 3.00 11.98
CA ARG A 64 4.72 3.90 12.93
C ARG A 64 4.58 5.32 12.37
N GLN A 65 5.50 5.74 11.50
CA GLN A 65 5.51 7.03 10.82
C GLN A 65 4.83 6.99 9.45
N LEU A 66 4.32 5.82 9.04
CA LEU A 66 3.66 5.64 7.75
C LEU A 66 2.50 6.62 7.53
N ALA A 67 1.78 7.01 8.59
CA ALA A 67 0.71 8.00 8.48
C ALA A 67 1.22 9.38 8.01
N ASP A 68 2.41 9.78 8.47
CA ASP A 68 3.05 11.02 8.04
C ASP A 68 3.52 10.90 6.58
N ASP A 69 4.12 9.76 6.20
CA ASP A 69 4.52 9.47 4.82
C ASP A 69 3.33 9.53 3.86
N LEU A 70 2.19 8.94 4.24
CA LEU A 70 0.94 9.00 3.48
C LEU A 70 0.45 10.44 3.30
N THR A 71 0.59 11.28 4.32
CA THR A 71 0.15 12.69 4.29
C THR A 71 1.01 13.52 3.34
N HIS A 72 2.31 13.25 3.27
CA HIS A 72 3.24 13.95 2.39
C HIS A 72 3.18 13.44 0.95
N LEU A 73 3.20 12.13 0.76
CA LEU A 73 3.23 11.50 -0.57
C LEU A 73 1.88 11.56 -1.28
N LYS A 74 0.77 11.51 -0.52
CA LYS A 74 -0.61 11.44 -1.05
C LYS A 74 -0.75 10.37 -2.13
N PRO A 75 -0.43 9.09 -1.83
CA PRO A 75 -0.48 8.03 -2.83
C PRO A 75 -1.93 7.79 -3.29
N THR A 76 -2.07 7.38 -4.54
CA THR A 76 -3.36 6.92 -5.09
C THR A 76 -3.58 5.44 -4.83
N VAL A 77 -2.50 4.67 -4.65
CA VAL A 77 -2.53 3.24 -4.37
C VAL A 77 -1.69 2.92 -3.14
N MET A 78 -2.27 2.14 -2.22
CA MET A 78 -1.59 1.65 -1.03
C MET A 78 -1.88 0.15 -0.87
N PRO A 79 -0.86 -0.72 -0.93
CA PRO A 79 -1.02 -2.13 -0.63
C PRO A 79 -1.36 -2.28 0.85
N CYS A 80 -2.44 -2.98 1.19
CA CYS A 80 -2.90 -3.08 2.58
C CYS A 80 -2.99 -4.53 3.04
N VAL A 81 -2.52 -4.80 4.26
CA VAL A 81 -2.66 -6.09 4.93
C VAL A 81 -3.61 -5.99 6.13
N PRO A 82 -4.37 -7.04 6.48
CA PRO A 82 -5.39 -6.98 7.54
C PRO A 82 -4.87 -6.44 8.87
N ARG A 83 -3.65 -6.82 9.26
CA ARG A 83 -3.02 -6.35 10.50
C ARG A 83 -2.81 -4.83 10.52
N LEU A 84 -2.46 -4.23 9.39
CA LEU A 84 -2.28 -2.78 9.30
C LEU A 84 -3.62 -2.07 9.38
N LEU A 85 -4.63 -2.56 8.65
CA LEU A 85 -5.99 -2.01 8.68
C LEU A 85 -6.57 -2.02 10.10
N ASN A 86 -6.41 -3.12 10.83
CA ASN A 86 -6.84 -3.21 12.23
C ASN A 86 -6.14 -2.15 13.10
N ARG A 87 -4.83 -1.97 12.93
CA ARG A 87 -4.09 -0.95 13.68
C ARG A 87 -4.57 0.48 13.35
N MET A 88 -4.80 0.77 12.08
CA MET A 88 -5.34 2.07 11.66
C MET A 88 -6.72 2.30 12.27
N TYR A 89 -7.58 1.27 12.27
CA TYR A 89 -8.88 1.30 12.92
C TYR A 89 -8.77 1.58 14.43
N ASP A 90 -7.90 0.87 15.14
CA ASP A 90 -7.70 1.06 16.59
C ASP A 90 -7.20 2.47 16.92
N ASN A 91 -6.28 3.02 16.12
CA ASN A 91 -5.77 4.39 16.25
C ASN A 91 -6.88 5.43 16.04
N ILE A 92 -7.71 5.24 15.01
CA ILE A 92 -8.86 6.12 14.74
C ILE A 92 -9.85 6.06 15.91
N GLN A 93 -10.19 4.86 16.39
CA GLN A 93 -11.10 4.68 17.53
C GLN A 93 -10.55 5.29 18.82
N ALA A 94 -9.25 5.16 19.09
CA ALA A 94 -8.60 5.80 20.22
C ALA A 94 -8.70 7.32 20.15
N THR A 95 -8.48 7.90 18.97
CA THR A 95 -8.61 9.34 18.71
C THR A 95 -10.06 9.80 18.95
N ILE A 96 -11.05 9.06 18.43
CA ILE A 96 -12.47 9.36 18.62
C ILE A 96 -12.87 9.32 20.10
N ARG A 97 -12.35 8.37 20.88
CA ARG A 97 -12.64 8.27 22.33
C ARG A 97 -12.10 9.45 23.14
N GLN A 98 -11.06 10.13 22.66
CA GLN A 98 -10.47 11.31 23.31
C GLN A 98 -11.17 12.61 22.94
N LEU A 99 -12.06 12.61 21.92
CA LEU A 99 -12.83 13.79 21.55
C LEU A 99 -13.87 14.11 22.62
N SER A 100 -14.12 15.41 22.82
CA SER A 100 -15.18 15.87 23.71
C SER A 100 -16.56 15.35 23.24
N PRO A 101 -17.53 15.13 24.14
CA PRO A 101 -18.83 14.55 23.80
C PRO A 101 -19.53 15.27 22.64
N PHE A 102 -19.37 16.59 22.55
CA PHE A 102 -19.91 17.42 21.47
C PHE A 102 -19.27 17.14 20.10
N LYS A 103 -17.95 16.97 20.04
CA LYS A 103 -17.22 16.62 18.81
C LYS A 103 -17.38 15.16 18.38
N ARG A 104 -17.89 14.30 19.25
CA ARG A 104 -18.17 12.90 18.97
C ARG A 104 -19.59 12.66 18.43
N TYR A 105 -20.50 13.60 18.68
CA TYR A 105 -21.90 13.55 18.25
C TYR A 105 -22.14 14.21 16.88
N LEU A 106 -21.33 15.22 16.55
CA LEU A 106 -21.24 15.87 15.22
C LEU A 106 -20.46 15.01 14.23
#